data_AF-A0A072PTT8-F1
#
_entry.id   AF-A0A072PTT8-F1
#
_cell.length_a   1.000
_cell.length_b   1.000
_cell.length_c   1.000
_cell.angle_alpha   90.00
_cell.angle_beta   90.00
_cell.angle_gamma   90.00
#
_symmetry.space_group_name_H-M   'P 1'
#
loop_
_entity.id
_entity.type
_entity.pdbx_description
1 polymer ?
#
loop_
_entity_poly.entity_id
_entity_poly.type
_entity_poly.pdbx_seq_one_letter_code
_entity_poly.pdbx_strand_id
1 'polypeptide(L)'
;MELSAVEFTGDWGVNVTSALGENTKTRQQALNDNNVQYNVALGMFLDANETQAQADLPHYEVMVWLSYSYNVYPVGIDTSSLDKDQYIVNGTRFFLYHGNNTQGQTVCSWLPENNLTHTSGDFSPLVHYLWQFNFMPQNIYLGTIQFGTETFHATSEVSFSAGNYSLSISHDENLQVPKLEAPKLVKIPDQVPTMARFESGVSPGALHRPCLMAFLILSTLLVLHC
;
A
#
# COMPACT_ATOMS: atom_id res chain seq x y z
N MET A 1 -21.12 -1.46 5.31
CA MET A 1 -20.01 -2.37 4.98
C MET A 1 -19.95 -3.42 6.06
N GLU A 2 -20.08 -4.68 5.66
CA GLU A 2 -20.12 -5.87 6.55
C GLU A 2 -18.75 -6.57 6.63
N LEU A 3 -17.71 -5.93 6.08
CA LEU A 3 -16.34 -6.43 6.11
C LEU A 3 -15.86 -6.55 7.56
N SER A 4 -15.74 -7.78 8.05
CA SER A 4 -15.33 -8.07 9.42
C SER A 4 -13.83 -8.30 9.55
N ALA A 5 -13.18 -8.85 8.52
CA ALA A 5 -11.73 -9.04 8.52
C ALA A 5 -11.14 -9.05 7.10
N VAL A 6 -9.90 -8.58 6.99
CA VAL A 6 -8.98 -8.72 5.86
C VAL A 6 -7.69 -9.31 6.43
N GLU A 7 -7.66 -10.63 6.58
CA GLU A 7 -6.52 -11.33 7.17
C GLU A 7 -5.48 -11.61 6.10
N PHE A 8 -4.30 -11.03 6.26
CA PHE A 8 -3.17 -11.29 5.38
C PHE A 8 -1.96 -11.74 6.18
N THR A 9 -1.40 -12.88 5.76
CA THR A 9 -0.08 -13.34 6.18
C THR A 9 0.78 -13.49 4.94
N GLY A 10 2.07 -13.20 5.03
CA GLY A 10 3.00 -13.46 3.93
C GLY A 10 4.42 -12.97 4.20
N ASP A 11 5.36 -13.55 3.46
CA ASP A 11 6.76 -13.11 3.36
C ASP A 11 7.02 -12.58 1.96
N TRP A 12 7.81 -11.52 1.84
CA TRP A 12 8.24 -11.01 0.54
C TRP A 12 9.61 -10.35 0.57
N GLY A 13 10.18 -10.19 -0.63
CA GLY A 13 11.41 -9.44 -0.84
C GLY A 13 11.51 -8.91 -2.26
N VAL A 14 12.07 -7.71 -2.37
CA VAL A 14 12.47 -7.08 -3.64
C VAL A 14 13.99 -6.95 -3.62
N ASN A 15 14.66 -7.46 -4.63
CA ASN A 15 16.12 -7.45 -4.71
C ASN A 15 16.56 -7.22 -6.15
N VAL A 16 17.69 -6.53 -6.35
CA VAL A 16 18.41 -6.61 -7.62
C VAL A 16 18.93 -8.03 -7.81
N THR A 17 18.74 -8.63 -8.98
CA THR A 17 19.08 -10.05 -9.22
C THR A 17 20.54 -10.37 -8.89
N SER A 18 21.47 -9.45 -9.17
CA SER A 18 22.90 -9.60 -8.85
C SER A 18 23.24 -9.61 -7.37
N ALA A 19 22.32 -9.17 -6.50
CA ALA A 19 22.47 -9.17 -5.05
C ALA A 19 21.64 -10.28 -4.36
N LEU A 20 21.06 -11.21 -5.12
CA LEU A 20 20.38 -12.36 -4.54
C LEU A 20 21.38 -13.23 -3.76
N GLY A 21 21.04 -13.54 -2.50
CA GLY A 21 21.92 -14.29 -1.59
C GLY A 21 22.86 -13.43 -0.75
N GLU A 22 22.93 -12.12 -1.01
CA GLU A 22 23.72 -11.20 -0.21
C GLU A 22 23.06 -10.87 1.13
N ASN A 23 23.86 -10.34 2.07
CA ASN A 23 23.34 -9.86 3.35
C ASN A 23 22.40 -8.64 3.17
N THR A 24 21.56 -8.36 4.17
CA THR A 24 20.54 -7.29 4.11
C THR A 24 21.10 -5.92 3.74
N LYS A 25 22.28 -5.54 4.27
CA LYS A 25 22.89 -4.24 3.98
C LYS A 25 23.29 -4.12 2.51
N THR A 26 23.94 -5.16 1.98
CA THR A 26 24.32 -5.20 0.55
C THR A 26 23.09 -5.17 -0.36
N ARG A 27 22.02 -5.89 -0.01
CA ARG A 27 20.77 -5.89 -0.79
C ARG A 27 20.10 -4.52 -0.80
N GLN A 28 20.02 -3.85 0.34
CA GLN A 28 19.51 -2.47 0.44
C GLN A 28 20.37 -1.49 -0.36
N GLN A 29 21.69 -1.61 -0.29
CA GLN A 29 22.58 -0.78 -1.08
C GLN A 29 22.38 -1.01 -2.58
N ALA A 30 22.23 -2.26 -3.02
CA ALA A 30 21.99 -2.57 -4.42
C ALA A 30 20.68 -1.97 -4.94
N LEU A 31 19.59 -1.96 -4.14
CA LEU A 31 18.35 -1.27 -4.52
C LEU A 31 18.57 0.23 -4.76
N ASN A 32 19.35 0.88 -3.90
CA ASN A 32 19.68 2.31 -4.04
C ASN A 32 20.60 2.57 -5.25
N ASP A 33 21.68 1.80 -5.38
CA ASP A 33 22.68 1.94 -6.46
C ASP A 33 22.05 1.75 -7.85
N ASN A 34 20.97 0.95 -7.92
CA ASN A 34 20.24 0.67 -9.17
C ASN A 34 18.94 1.49 -9.30
N ASN A 35 18.74 2.51 -8.45
CA ASN A 35 17.57 3.38 -8.43
C ASN A 35 16.25 2.60 -8.52
N VAL A 36 16.13 1.50 -7.78
CA VAL A 36 14.92 0.67 -7.85
C VAL A 36 13.75 1.43 -7.22
N GLN A 37 12.73 1.69 -8.02
CA GLN A 37 11.49 2.35 -7.64
C GLN A 37 10.37 1.33 -7.61
N TYR A 38 9.90 0.99 -6.42
CA TYR A 38 8.88 -0.02 -6.22
C TYR A 38 7.99 0.27 -5.01
N ASN A 39 6.84 -0.38 -4.96
CA ASN A 39 6.13 -0.70 -3.73
C ASN A 39 5.83 -2.21 -3.66
N VAL A 40 5.44 -2.70 -2.50
CA VAL A 40 4.76 -3.98 -2.29
C VAL A 40 3.49 -3.65 -1.54
N ALA A 41 2.33 -4.06 -2.03
CA ALA A 41 1.06 -3.61 -1.48
C ALA A 41 -0.02 -4.69 -1.50
N LEU A 42 -0.96 -4.55 -0.57
CA LEU A 42 -2.33 -5.03 -0.75
C LEU A 42 -3.13 -3.94 -1.46
N GLY A 43 -3.73 -4.24 -2.61
CA GLY A 43 -4.61 -3.34 -3.35
C GLY A 43 -6.06 -3.82 -3.26
N MET A 44 -6.97 -2.95 -2.85
CA MET A 44 -8.40 -3.23 -2.75
C MET A 44 -9.16 -2.24 -3.61
N PHE A 45 -10.05 -2.74 -4.46
CA PHE A 45 -10.83 -1.91 -5.38
C PHE A 45 -12.31 -1.98 -5.03
N LEU A 46 -12.92 -0.79 -4.87
CA LEU A 46 -14.26 -0.66 -4.30
C LEU A 46 -15.11 0.32 -5.09
N ASP A 47 -16.42 0.06 -5.11
CA ASP A 47 -17.40 0.95 -5.72
C ASP A 47 -18.77 0.83 -5.02
N ALA A 48 -19.57 1.89 -5.08
CA ALA A 48 -20.94 1.87 -4.56
C ALA A 48 -21.87 0.97 -5.39
N ASN A 49 -21.47 0.66 -6.62
CA ASN A 49 -22.11 -0.34 -7.47
C ASN A 49 -21.27 -1.61 -7.55
N GLU A 50 -21.88 -2.76 -7.25
CA GLU A 50 -21.20 -4.06 -7.25
C GLU A 50 -20.51 -4.40 -8.58
N THR A 51 -21.18 -4.18 -9.72
CA THR A 51 -20.59 -4.43 -11.04
C THR A 51 -19.41 -3.50 -11.32
N GLN A 52 -19.47 -2.24 -10.89
CA GLN A 52 -18.34 -1.31 -11.03
C GLN A 52 -17.19 -1.65 -10.08
N ALA A 53 -17.45 -2.25 -8.91
CA ALA A 53 -16.41 -2.68 -7.99
C ALA A 53 -15.49 -3.76 -8.60
N GLN A 54 -16.00 -4.51 -9.59
CA GLN A 54 -15.28 -5.55 -10.33
C GLN A 54 -14.77 -5.08 -11.71
N ALA A 55 -15.03 -3.83 -12.09
CA ALA A 55 -14.57 -3.28 -13.36
C ALA A 55 -13.06 -2.93 -13.31
N ASP A 56 -12.48 -2.59 -14.46
CA ASP A 56 -11.07 -2.21 -14.57
C ASP A 56 -10.73 -0.90 -13.84
N LEU A 57 -11.72 -0.04 -13.60
CA LEU A 57 -11.54 1.25 -12.91
C LEU A 57 -12.67 1.52 -11.91
N PRO A 58 -12.70 0.84 -10.75
CA PRO A 58 -13.66 1.11 -9.69
C PRO A 58 -13.44 2.51 -9.10
N HIS A 59 -14.47 3.16 -8.53
CA HIS A 59 -14.33 4.55 -8.08
C HIS A 59 -13.31 4.76 -6.95
N TYR A 60 -13.07 3.74 -6.13
CA TYR A 60 -12.10 3.79 -5.03
C TYR A 60 -11.02 2.71 -5.17
N GLU A 61 -9.80 3.09 -4.80
CA GLU A 61 -8.67 2.18 -4.58
C GLU A 61 -8.14 2.41 -3.16
N VAL A 62 -8.09 1.35 -2.36
CA VAL A 62 -7.45 1.36 -1.05
C VAL A 62 -6.21 0.49 -1.11
N MET A 63 -5.06 1.10 -0.91
CA MET A 63 -3.79 0.39 -0.87
C MET A 63 -3.27 0.33 0.56
N VAL A 64 -2.74 -0.82 0.96
CA VAL A 64 -1.86 -0.94 2.13
C VAL A 64 -0.49 -1.27 1.60
N TRP A 65 0.37 -0.26 1.49
CA TRP A 65 1.77 -0.48 1.13
C TRP A 65 2.44 -1.15 2.31
N LEU A 66 3.19 -2.21 2.06
CA LEU A 66 3.92 -2.98 3.07
C LEU A 66 5.43 -2.71 2.98
N SER A 67 5.91 -2.34 1.80
CA SER A 67 7.30 -1.92 1.55
C SER A 67 7.34 -0.96 0.37
N TYR A 68 8.25 -0.01 0.36
CA TYR A 68 8.41 0.93 -0.75
C TYR A 68 9.83 1.49 -0.79
N SER A 69 10.30 1.88 -1.98
CA SER A 69 11.61 2.51 -2.11
C SER A 69 11.56 4.01 -1.81
N TYR A 70 12.73 4.60 -1.59
CA TYR A 70 12.82 5.99 -1.13
C TYR A 70 12.27 7.00 -2.14
N ASN A 71 12.38 6.70 -3.44
CA ASN A 71 12.05 7.62 -4.52
C ASN A 71 10.64 7.41 -5.10
N VAL A 72 9.76 6.71 -4.38
CA VAL A 72 8.36 6.49 -4.77
C VAL A 72 7.44 7.25 -3.82
N TYR A 73 6.39 7.87 -4.36
CA TYR A 73 5.37 8.56 -3.57
C TYR A 73 3.96 8.08 -3.93
N PRO A 74 3.04 8.05 -2.95
CA PRO A 74 1.64 7.72 -3.19
C PRO A 74 0.87 8.92 -3.75
N VAL A 75 -0.30 8.65 -4.32
CA VAL A 75 -1.29 9.67 -4.67
C VAL A 75 -1.67 10.46 -3.40
N GLY A 76 -1.79 11.79 -3.53
CA GLY A 76 -2.15 12.66 -2.42
C GLY A 76 -1.01 13.04 -1.46
N ILE A 77 0.25 12.84 -1.86
CA ILE A 77 1.44 13.23 -1.08
C ILE A 77 1.47 14.72 -0.68
N ASP A 78 0.86 15.60 -1.46
CA ASP A 78 0.80 17.05 -1.25
C ASP A 78 -0.46 17.50 -0.49
N THR A 79 -1.50 16.68 -0.42
CA THR A 79 -2.80 17.02 0.19
C THR A 79 -3.05 16.35 1.54
N SER A 80 -2.30 15.30 1.88
CA SER A 80 -2.57 14.46 3.05
C SER A 80 -2.00 15.03 4.35
N SER A 81 -2.72 14.88 5.46
CA SER A 81 -2.30 15.31 6.80
C SER A 81 -1.71 14.17 7.62
N LEU A 82 -0.50 13.73 7.29
CA LEU A 82 0.16 12.57 7.91
C LEU A 82 0.38 12.69 9.42
N ASP A 83 0.42 13.92 9.94
CA ASP A 83 0.50 14.20 11.38
C ASP A 83 -0.81 13.91 12.11
N LYS A 84 -1.92 13.73 11.39
CA LYS A 84 -3.27 13.49 11.93
C LYS A 84 -3.79 12.10 11.57
N ASP A 85 -3.57 11.68 10.33
CA ASP A 85 -4.17 10.46 9.80
C ASP A 85 -3.22 9.28 9.92
N GLN A 86 -3.24 8.68 11.12
CA GLN A 86 -2.39 7.56 11.51
C GLN A 86 -3.24 6.45 12.12
N TYR A 87 -2.90 5.20 11.84
CA TYR A 87 -3.51 4.06 12.53
C TYR A 87 -2.48 2.96 12.80
N ILE A 88 -2.76 2.08 13.76
CA ILE A 88 -1.86 0.98 14.12
C ILE A 88 -2.55 -0.35 13.81
N VAL A 89 -1.87 -1.19 13.06
CA VAL A 89 -2.27 -2.58 12.79
C VAL A 89 -1.08 -3.48 13.13
N ASN A 90 -1.33 -4.51 13.94
CA ASN A 90 -0.31 -5.50 14.33
C ASN A 90 1.00 -4.89 14.84
N GLY A 91 0.89 -3.81 15.62
CA GLY A 91 2.04 -3.08 16.19
C GLY A 91 2.80 -2.20 15.19
N THR A 92 2.41 -2.17 13.91
CA THR A 92 2.97 -1.28 12.90
C THR A 92 2.09 -0.06 12.73
N ARG A 93 2.69 1.14 12.79
CA ARG A 93 1.98 2.37 12.47
C ARG A 93 1.96 2.61 10.96
N PHE A 94 0.79 2.96 10.45
CA PHE A 94 0.56 3.38 9.08
C PHE A 94 0.11 4.84 9.03
N PHE A 95 0.50 5.52 7.95
CA PHE A 95 0.14 6.90 7.63
C PHE A 95 -0.74 6.91 6.38
N LEU A 96 -1.87 7.60 6.44
CA LEU A 96 -2.82 7.67 5.33
C LEU A 96 -2.43 8.77 4.37
N TYR A 97 -2.33 8.40 3.10
CA TYR A 97 -2.32 9.30 1.96
C TYR A 97 -3.64 9.17 1.22
N HIS A 98 -4.20 10.28 0.77
CA HIS A 98 -5.44 10.25 0.01
C HIS A 98 -5.50 11.37 -1.03
N GLY A 99 -6.07 11.07 -2.19
CA GLY A 99 -6.26 12.01 -3.28
C GLY A 99 -6.87 11.33 -4.50
N ASN A 100 -6.98 12.07 -5.60
CA ASN A 100 -7.49 11.51 -6.86
C ASN A 100 -6.32 11.25 -7.81
N ASN A 101 -6.29 10.07 -8.42
CA ASN A 101 -5.34 9.79 -9.49
C ASN A 101 -5.77 10.48 -10.80
N THR A 102 -4.93 10.40 -11.83
CA THR A 102 -5.18 11.04 -13.14
C THR A 102 -6.38 10.48 -13.90
N GLN A 103 -6.88 9.30 -13.49
CA GLN A 103 -8.06 8.64 -14.05
C GLN A 103 -9.35 9.01 -13.29
N GLY A 104 -9.27 9.83 -12.25
CA GLY A 104 -10.42 10.27 -11.45
C GLY A 104 -10.88 9.27 -10.39
N GLN A 105 -10.10 8.21 -10.14
CA GLN A 105 -10.33 7.28 -9.03
C GLN A 105 -9.78 7.91 -7.73
N THR A 106 -10.54 7.75 -6.64
CA THR A 106 -10.13 8.18 -5.30
C THR A 106 -9.22 7.11 -4.71
N VAL A 107 -7.97 7.45 -4.45
CA VAL A 107 -6.96 6.54 -3.92
C VAL A 107 -6.67 6.86 -2.47
N CYS A 108 -6.71 5.84 -1.61
CA CYS A 108 -6.32 5.91 -0.20
C CYS A 108 -5.18 4.92 0.05
N SER A 109 -3.96 5.40 0.28
CA SER A 109 -2.78 4.56 0.51
C SER A 109 -2.29 4.65 1.94
N TRP A 110 -2.23 3.52 2.64
CA TRP A 110 -1.63 3.38 3.97
C TRP A 110 -0.17 2.95 3.84
N LEU A 111 0.77 3.75 4.35
CA LEU A 111 2.21 3.44 4.30
C LEU A 111 2.76 3.26 5.71
N PRO A 112 3.57 2.21 5.97
CA PRO A 112 4.11 1.94 7.29
C PRO A 112 5.27 2.90 7.62
N GLU A 113 5.50 3.08 8.92
CA GLU A 113 6.66 3.81 9.45
C GLU A 113 8.01 3.20 9.05
N ASN A 114 8.05 1.88 8.81
CA ASN A 114 9.22 1.15 8.36
C ASN A 114 8.81 0.10 7.32
N ASN A 115 9.67 -0.17 6.35
CA ASN A 115 9.43 -1.23 5.37
C ASN A 115 9.34 -2.59 6.06
N LEU A 116 8.26 -3.31 5.77
CA LEU A 116 8.03 -4.67 6.19
C LEU A 116 8.57 -5.65 5.14
N THR A 117 8.93 -6.85 5.59
CA THR A 117 9.27 -8.02 4.75
C THR A 117 8.42 -9.24 5.08
N HIS A 118 7.61 -9.11 6.13
CA HIS A 118 6.68 -10.10 6.63
C HIS A 118 5.52 -9.37 7.30
N THR A 119 4.32 -9.94 7.23
CA THR A 119 3.21 -9.57 8.11
C THR A 119 2.33 -10.78 8.40
N SER A 120 1.59 -10.72 9.49
CA SER A 120 0.49 -11.63 9.81
C SER A 120 -0.54 -10.90 10.65
N GLY A 121 -1.73 -10.67 10.09
CA GLY A 121 -2.90 -10.24 10.85
C GLY A 121 -3.95 -9.50 10.03
N ASP A 122 -4.86 -8.83 10.72
CA ASP A 122 -6.07 -8.22 10.13
C ASP A 122 -5.86 -6.74 9.77
N PHE A 123 -6.05 -6.42 8.49
CA PHE A 123 -5.96 -5.07 7.93
C PHE A 123 -7.31 -4.38 7.77
N SER A 124 -8.43 -5.05 8.11
CA SER A 124 -9.76 -4.44 8.08
C SER A 124 -9.89 -3.11 8.85
N PRO A 125 -9.17 -2.88 9.98
CA PRO A 125 -9.26 -1.61 10.68
C PRO A 125 -8.82 -0.40 9.83
N LEU A 126 -7.92 -0.59 8.87
CA LEU A 126 -7.50 0.48 7.95
C LEU A 126 -8.62 0.86 6.98
N VAL A 127 -9.40 -0.11 6.51
CA VAL A 127 -10.59 0.14 5.68
C VAL A 127 -11.70 0.75 6.54
N HIS A 128 -11.86 0.29 7.78
CA HIS A 128 -12.82 0.84 8.73
C HIS A 128 -12.56 2.31 9.05
N TYR A 129 -11.29 2.68 9.22
CA TYR A 129 -10.90 4.06 9.41
C TYR A 129 -11.40 4.96 8.28
N LEU A 130 -11.28 4.53 7.02
CA LEU A 130 -11.66 5.36 5.88
C LEU A 130 -13.13 5.78 5.93
N TRP A 131 -14.06 4.88 6.23
CA TRP A 131 -15.47 5.27 6.32
C TRP A 131 -15.86 5.90 7.66
N GLN A 132 -15.22 5.53 8.77
CA GLN A 132 -15.49 6.18 10.07
C GLN A 132 -15.02 7.63 10.11
N PHE A 133 -14.01 7.98 9.32
CA PHE A 133 -13.43 9.33 9.26
C PHE A 133 -13.76 10.07 7.94
N ASN A 134 -14.78 9.62 7.20
CA ASN A 134 -15.33 10.27 6.00
C ASN A 134 -14.38 10.40 4.79
N PHE A 135 -13.41 9.49 4.64
CA PHE A 135 -12.61 9.35 3.43
C PHE A 135 -13.31 8.49 2.35
N MET A 136 -14.28 7.66 2.77
CA MET A 136 -15.02 6.75 1.90
C MET A 136 -16.44 6.52 2.44
N PRO A 137 -17.46 6.27 1.60
CA PRO A 137 -18.79 5.88 2.09
C PRO A 137 -18.76 4.50 2.77
N GLN A 138 -19.61 4.32 3.78
CA GLN A 138 -19.77 3.03 4.46
C GLN A 138 -20.53 1.99 3.61
N ASN A 139 -21.36 2.41 2.66
CA ASN A 139 -22.15 1.52 1.80
C ASN A 139 -21.46 1.33 0.44
N ILE A 140 -20.38 0.54 0.45
CA ILE A 140 -19.55 0.27 -0.73
C ILE A 140 -19.26 -1.22 -0.84
N TYR A 141 -19.11 -1.72 -2.06
CA TYR A 141 -18.75 -3.10 -2.37
C TYR A 141 -17.24 -3.21 -2.56
N LEU A 142 -16.62 -4.20 -1.93
CA LEU A 142 -15.25 -4.61 -2.22
C LEU A 142 -15.29 -5.63 -3.37
N GLY A 143 -14.78 -5.27 -4.54
CA GLY A 143 -14.84 -6.15 -5.70
C GLY A 143 -13.60 -7.03 -5.84
N THR A 144 -12.41 -6.43 -5.77
CA THR A 144 -11.14 -7.17 -5.93
C THR A 144 -10.18 -6.81 -4.82
N ILE A 145 -9.44 -7.81 -4.33
CA ILE A 145 -8.25 -7.65 -3.51
C ILE A 145 -7.05 -8.31 -4.19
N GLN A 146 -5.90 -7.66 -4.13
CA GLN A 146 -4.67 -8.10 -4.78
C GLN A 146 -3.49 -7.94 -3.83
N PHE A 147 -2.50 -8.82 -3.93
CA PHE A 147 -1.21 -8.69 -3.27
C PHE A 147 -0.12 -8.74 -4.33
N GLY A 148 0.80 -7.77 -4.34
CA GLY A 148 1.86 -7.74 -5.33
C GLY A 148 2.78 -6.55 -5.19
N THR A 149 3.47 -6.21 -6.28
CA THR A 149 4.40 -5.10 -6.37
C THR A 149 4.08 -4.25 -7.59
N GLU A 150 4.19 -2.94 -7.45
CA GLU A 150 4.32 -2.03 -8.58
C GLU A 150 5.79 -1.64 -8.71
N THR A 151 6.32 -1.66 -9.93
CA THR A 151 7.69 -1.25 -10.23
C THR A 151 7.67 -0.14 -11.26
N PHE A 152 8.35 0.96 -10.95
CA PHE A 152 8.33 2.18 -11.74
C PHE A 152 9.64 2.39 -12.50
N HIS A 153 10.76 1.96 -11.92
CA HIS A 153 12.08 2.17 -12.50
C HIS A 153 13.11 1.22 -11.87
N ALA A 154 14.09 0.80 -12.66
CA ALA A 154 15.35 0.21 -12.19
C ALA A 154 16.37 0.29 -13.32
N THR A 155 17.66 0.42 -12.98
CA THR A 155 18.76 0.35 -13.97
C THR A 155 19.29 -1.06 -14.18
N SER A 156 18.81 -2.02 -13.39
CA SER A 156 19.17 -3.44 -13.46
C SER A 156 17.94 -4.32 -13.26
N GLU A 157 18.07 -5.61 -13.56
CA GLU A 157 17.02 -6.59 -13.31
C GLU A 157 16.69 -6.70 -11.82
N VAL A 158 15.39 -6.71 -11.52
CA VAL A 158 14.84 -6.78 -10.16
C VAL A 158 13.98 -8.03 -10.03
N SER A 159 14.15 -8.75 -8.94
CA SER A 159 13.35 -9.91 -8.55
C SER A 159 12.44 -9.54 -7.39
N PHE A 160 11.13 -9.73 -7.59
CA PHE A 160 10.16 -9.83 -6.52
C PHE A 160 9.94 -11.30 -6.19
N SER A 161 9.99 -11.63 -4.90
CA SER A 161 9.70 -12.95 -4.37
C SER A 161 8.67 -12.83 -3.27
N ALA A 162 7.70 -13.74 -3.26
CA ALA A 162 6.69 -13.86 -2.22
C ALA A 162 6.48 -15.33 -1.86
N GLY A 163 6.23 -15.61 -0.59
CA GLY A 163 6.04 -16.96 -0.09
C GLY A 163 5.24 -16.96 1.21
N ASN A 164 4.82 -18.16 1.65
CA ASN A 164 4.05 -18.38 2.88
C ASN A 164 2.84 -17.44 3.03
N TYR A 165 2.21 -17.07 1.91
CA TYR A 165 1.14 -16.10 1.94
C TYR A 165 -0.23 -16.76 2.03
N SER A 166 -1.12 -16.13 2.78
CA SER A 166 -2.54 -16.45 2.85
C SER A 166 -3.33 -15.16 2.90
N LEU A 167 -4.44 -15.11 2.17
CA LEU A 167 -5.39 -14.01 2.20
C LEU A 167 -6.78 -14.56 2.47
N SER A 168 -7.44 -14.04 3.49
CA SER A 168 -8.82 -14.37 3.84
C SER A 168 -9.61 -13.09 4.03
N ILE A 169 -10.85 -13.10 3.54
CA ILE A 169 -11.82 -12.02 3.76
C ILE A 169 -13.00 -12.61 4.51
N SER A 170 -13.43 -11.94 5.57
CA SER A 170 -14.62 -12.32 6.32
C SER A 170 -15.67 -11.22 6.25
N HIS A 171 -16.93 -11.65 6.19
CA HIS A 171 -18.10 -10.80 6.32
C HIS A 171 -18.91 -11.20 7.56
N ASP A 172 -19.58 -10.24 8.18
CA ASP A 172 -20.56 -10.49 9.24
C ASP A 172 -21.68 -9.44 9.17
N GLU A 173 -22.88 -9.89 8.82
CA GLU A 173 -24.08 -9.06 8.69
C GLU A 173 -24.50 -8.44 10.04
N ASN A 174 -24.07 -9.03 11.16
CA ASN A 174 -24.36 -8.55 12.51
C ASN A 174 -23.19 -7.74 13.10
N LEU A 175 -22.15 -7.47 12.29
CA LEU A 175 -20.94 -6.81 12.75
C LEU A 175 -21.25 -5.42 13.32
N GLN A 176 -20.95 -5.26 14.60
CA GLN A 176 -20.88 -3.95 15.24
C GLN A 176 -19.41 -3.51 15.23
N VAL A 177 -18.98 -2.85 14.16
CA VAL A 177 -17.61 -2.30 14.11
C VAL A 177 -17.46 -1.26 15.22
N PRO A 178 -16.56 -1.47 16.20
CA PRO A 178 -16.38 -0.51 17.26
C PRO A 178 -15.90 0.82 16.67
N LYS A 179 -16.29 1.92 17.31
CA LYS A 179 -15.73 3.23 16.98
C LYS A 179 -14.22 3.16 17.18
N LEU A 180 -13.46 3.41 16.13
CA LEU A 180 -12.00 3.39 16.22
C LEU A 180 -11.53 4.60 17.02
N GLU A 181 -10.61 4.36 17.94
CA GLU A 181 -9.86 5.41 18.61
C GLU A 181 -8.58 5.68 17.82
N ALA A 182 -8.39 6.94 17.40
CA ALA A 182 -7.14 7.32 16.75
C ALA A 182 -5.97 7.12 17.73
N PRO A 183 -4.88 6.48 17.30
CA PRO A 183 -3.72 6.27 18.17
C PRO A 183 -3.10 7.62 18.55
N LYS A 184 -2.33 7.62 19.64
CA LYS A 184 -1.47 8.77 19.95
C LYS A 184 -0.59 9.07 18.73
N LEU A 185 -0.65 10.31 18.27
CA LEU A 185 0.09 10.80 17.11
C LEU A 185 1.60 10.81 17.42
N VAL A 186 2.39 10.46 16.40
CA VAL A 186 3.85 10.54 16.45
C VAL A 186 4.37 11.44 15.34
N LYS A 187 5.60 11.94 15.51
CA LYS A 187 6.33 12.62 14.45
C LYS A 187 6.47 11.68 13.25
N ILE A 188 6.28 12.21 12.04
CA ILE A 188 6.48 11.49 10.79
C ILE A 188 7.96 11.05 10.68
N PRO A 189 8.25 9.75 10.54
CA PRO A 189 9.61 9.23 10.33
C PRO A 189 10.19 9.66 8.98
N ASP A 190 11.52 9.78 8.89
CA ASP A 190 12.20 10.24 7.67
C ASP A 190 12.00 9.32 6.45
N GLN A 191 11.71 8.03 6.68
CA GLN A 191 11.41 7.05 5.63
C GLN A 191 10.06 7.34 4.95
N VAL A 192 9.10 7.91 5.69
CA VAL A 192 7.73 8.14 5.22
C VAL A 192 7.73 9.30 4.20
N PRO A 193 7.17 9.09 2.98
CA PRO A 193 7.19 10.10 1.92
C PRO A 193 6.57 11.45 2.33
N THR A 194 7.28 12.55 2.11
CA THR A 194 6.72 13.91 2.24
C THR A 194 7.13 14.73 1.02
N MET A 195 6.37 15.76 0.64
CA MET A 195 6.79 16.63 -0.47
C MET A 195 8.19 17.21 -0.26
N ALA A 196 8.50 17.63 0.98
CA ALA A 196 9.81 18.16 1.36
C ALA A 196 10.96 17.16 1.09
N ARG A 197 10.74 15.86 1.33
CA ARG A 197 11.72 14.80 1.02
C ARG A 197 12.11 14.83 -0.46
N PHE A 198 11.15 14.95 -1.36
CA PHE A 198 11.38 14.94 -2.81
C PHE A 198 11.94 16.26 -3.33
N GLU A 199 11.47 17.39 -2.80
CA GLU A 199 11.96 18.72 -3.18
C GLU A 199 13.42 18.96 -2.75
N SER A 200 13.85 18.34 -1.65
CA SER A 200 15.22 18.49 -1.15
C SER A 200 16.28 17.89 -2.09
N GLY A 201 15.90 17.04 -3.05
CA GLY A 201 16.82 16.41 -4.01
C GLY A 201 17.87 15.49 -3.38
N VAL A 202 17.83 15.26 -2.06
CA VAL A 202 18.73 14.35 -1.35
C VAL A 202 18.12 12.95 -1.40
N SER A 203 18.21 12.33 -2.58
CA SER A 203 18.20 10.86 -2.66
C SER A 203 19.57 10.36 -2.20
N PRO A 204 19.67 9.35 -1.33
CA PRO A 204 20.90 8.59 -1.17
C PRO A 204 21.12 7.77 -2.46
N GLY A 205 21.56 8.42 -3.53
CA GLY A 205 21.78 7.82 -4.86
C GLY A 205 21.11 8.62 -5.98
N ALA A 206 21.95 9.22 -6.82
CA ALA A 206 21.78 9.96 -8.09
C ALA A 206 20.39 10.24 -8.71
N LEU A 207 20.28 11.46 -9.26
CA LEU A 207 19.27 11.97 -10.18
C LEU A 207 18.94 10.99 -11.33
N HIS A 208 17.67 10.92 -11.78
CA HIS A 208 17.22 11.23 -13.15
C HIS A 208 15.69 11.02 -13.34
N ARG A 209 15.16 11.65 -14.41
CA ARG A 209 13.76 11.87 -14.82
C ARG A 209 12.88 10.59 -14.98
N PRO A 210 11.53 10.71 -14.85
CA PRO A 210 10.62 9.58 -14.91
C PRO A 210 10.52 9.03 -16.33
N CYS A 211 10.60 7.70 -16.47
CA CYS A 211 10.32 6.99 -17.72
C CYS A 211 9.28 5.88 -17.44
N LEU A 212 8.24 5.88 -18.27
CA LEU A 212 7.15 4.92 -18.50
C LEU A 212 6.90 3.80 -17.47
N MET A 213 5.72 3.88 -16.83
CA MET A 213 5.10 2.89 -15.94
C MET A 213 4.92 1.53 -16.63
N ALA A 214 5.35 0.45 -15.97
CA ALA A 214 4.96 -0.91 -16.29
C ALA A 214 4.31 -1.55 -15.06
N PHE A 215 2.99 -1.79 -15.12
CA PHE A 215 2.26 -2.53 -14.10
C PHE A 215 2.54 -4.02 -14.29
N LEU A 216 3.22 -4.65 -13.33
CA LEU A 216 3.32 -6.11 -13.27
C LEU A 216 2.56 -6.61 -12.03
N ILE A 217 1.23 -6.65 -12.14
CA ILE A 217 0.38 -7.19 -11.08
C ILE A 217 0.36 -8.72 -11.23
N LEU A 218 0.90 -9.46 -10.25
CA LEU A 218 0.56 -10.87 -10.09
C LEU A 218 -0.84 -10.95 -9.47
N SER A 219 -1.87 -10.88 -10.31
CA SER A 219 -3.26 -10.98 -9.85
C SER A 219 -3.59 -12.44 -9.57
N THR A 220 -3.79 -12.79 -8.29
CA THR A 220 -4.68 -13.93 -7.99
C THR A 220 -6.09 -13.38 -7.96
N LEU A 221 -6.82 -13.56 -9.07
CA LEU A 221 -8.20 -13.14 -9.20
C LEU A 221 -9.08 -14.05 -8.32
N LEU A 222 -9.49 -13.57 -7.14
CA LEU A 222 -10.58 -14.18 -6.39
C LEU A 222 -11.85 -13.38 -6.69
N VAL A 223 -12.57 -13.73 -7.76
CA VAL A 223 -13.92 -13.21 -8.00
C VAL A 223 -14.85 -13.95 -7.03
N LEU A 224 -15.21 -13.30 -5.93
CA LEU A 224 -16.28 -13.77 -5.08
C LEU A 224 -17.60 -13.22 -5.64
N HIS A 225 -18.49 -14.15 -6.00
CA HIS A 225 -19.90 -13.82 -6.15
C HIS A 225 -20.48 -13.78 -4.73
N CYS A 226 -20.98 -12.62 -4.32
CA CYS A 226 -21.91 -12.54 -3.21
C CYS A 226 -23.31 -12.94 -3.71
#